data_AF-A0AA86VM57-F1
#
_entry.id   AF-A0AA86VM57-F1
#
_cell.length_a   1.000
_cell.length_b   1.000
_cell.length_c   1.000
_cell.angle_alpha   90.00
_cell.angle_beta   90.00
_cell.angle_gamma   90.00
#
_symmetry.space_group_name_H-M   'P 1'
#
loop_
_entity.id
_entity.type
_entity.pdbx_description
1 polymer ?
#
loop_
_entity_poly.entity_id
_entity_poly.type
_entity_poly.pdbx_seq_one_letter_code
_entity_poly.pdbx_strand_id
1 'polypeptide(L)'
;MGIVKILAWLIAIGQLIFDWFPIIGPFGKPAKRDTALHVQMKFTLVEENLLYQRGIATDPEHCEVRNTYFPVRKGSSVRLYQDAQCPESSKGKLPEVKLENGEVYRHGKCWEGICYAISEAHHMVYLVGWSISHKVKLVREPTRTFPRGDLTLGELLKCKSEEGMRVLLLVWDDKTSHDKILLKTVRILRSFLFVIGRNA
;
A
#
# COMPACT_ATOMS: atom_id res chain seq x y z
N MET A 1 5.21 3.73 37.64
CA MET A 1 5.20 2.75 36.54
C MET A 1 5.47 1.37 37.12
N GLY A 2 4.66 0.39 36.77
CA GLY A 2 4.75 -0.99 37.25
C GLY A 2 4.16 -1.94 36.20
N ILE A 3 4.24 -3.24 36.46
CA ILE A 3 3.77 -4.29 35.54
C ILE A 3 2.66 -5.11 36.19
N VAL A 4 1.76 -5.64 35.37
CA VAL A 4 0.79 -6.67 35.77
C VAL A 4 1.18 -7.96 35.05
N LYS A 5 1.16 -9.08 35.78
CA LYS A 5 1.42 -10.40 35.21
C LYS A 5 0.12 -11.21 35.20
N ILE A 6 -0.31 -11.61 34.01
CA ILE A 6 -1.43 -12.53 33.80
C ILE A 6 -0.84 -13.76 33.12
N LEU A 7 -1.11 -14.95 33.67
CA LEU A 7 -0.56 -16.19 33.12
C LEU A 7 -1.21 -16.47 31.76
N ALA A 8 -0.38 -16.74 30.74
CA ALA A 8 -0.86 -16.96 29.39
C ALA A 8 -1.86 -18.13 29.28
N TRP A 9 -1.74 -19.17 30.12
CA TRP A 9 -2.68 -20.28 30.13
C TRP A 9 -4.09 -19.86 30.55
N LEU A 10 -4.23 -18.85 31.45
CA LEU A 10 -5.54 -18.30 31.83
C LEU A 10 -6.19 -17.59 30.64
N ILE A 11 -5.38 -16.92 29.83
CA ILE A 11 -5.83 -16.24 28.60
C ILE A 11 -6.21 -17.30 27.55
N ALA A 12 -5.40 -18.34 27.40
CA ALA A 12 -5.56 -19.38 26.38
C ALA A 12 -6.86 -20.21 26.51
N ILE A 13 -7.45 -20.27 27.71
CA ILE A 13 -8.75 -20.94 27.93
C ILE A 13 -9.91 -20.22 27.20
N GLY A 14 -9.73 -18.96 26.79
CA GLY A 14 -10.74 -18.21 26.02
C GLY A 14 -11.89 -17.63 26.84
N GLN A 15 -11.86 -17.80 28.17
CA GLN A 15 -12.81 -17.17 29.08
C GLN A 15 -12.60 -15.66 29.16
N LEU A 16 -13.67 -14.92 29.48
CA LEU A 16 -13.59 -13.49 29.75
C LEU A 16 -12.81 -13.26 31.05
N ILE A 17 -11.69 -12.56 30.95
CA ILE A 17 -10.96 -12.04 32.10
C ILE A 17 -11.51 -10.63 32.37
N PHE A 18 -12.07 -10.44 33.55
CA PHE A 18 -12.63 -9.16 34.01
C PHE A 18 -12.38 -9.03 35.51
N ASP A 19 -11.21 -8.55 35.89
CA ASP A 19 -10.81 -8.50 37.29
C ASP A 19 -9.74 -7.42 37.58
N TRP A 20 -9.48 -7.20 38.87
CA TRP A 20 -8.43 -6.35 39.41
C TRP A 20 -7.13 -7.14 39.58
N PHE A 21 -6.06 -6.64 38.97
CA PHE A 21 -4.74 -7.26 39.04
C PHE A 21 -3.76 -6.38 39.84
N PRO A 22 -3.07 -6.92 40.85
CA PRO A 22 -2.13 -6.14 41.64
C PRO A 22 -0.94 -5.69 40.79
N ILE A 23 -0.55 -4.41 40.93
CA ILE A 23 0.59 -3.87 40.22
C ILE A 23 1.89 -4.28 40.93
N ILE A 24 2.83 -4.83 40.15
CA ILE A 24 4.19 -5.15 40.60
C ILE A 24 5.08 -3.95 40.28
N GLY A 25 5.70 -3.38 41.30
CA GLY A 25 6.64 -2.26 41.17
C GLY A 25 7.98 -2.67 40.52
N PRO A 26 8.87 -1.69 40.30
CA PRO A 26 10.21 -1.94 39.76
C PRO A 26 10.98 -2.97 40.58
N PHE A 27 11.75 -3.84 39.92
CA PHE A 27 12.55 -4.89 40.56
C PHE A 27 11.74 -5.88 41.42
N GLY A 28 10.45 -6.07 41.10
CA GLY A 28 9.58 -6.99 41.84
C GLY A 28 9.12 -6.47 43.20
N LYS A 29 9.42 -5.21 43.54
CA LYS A 29 8.96 -4.61 44.79
C LYS A 29 7.43 -4.43 44.75
N PRO A 30 6.73 -4.62 45.87
CA PRO A 30 5.30 -4.33 45.93
C PRO A 30 5.06 -2.85 45.57
N ALA A 31 4.04 -2.60 44.74
CA ALA A 31 3.60 -1.23 44.48
C ALA A 31 3.01 -0.60 45.75
N LYS A 32 2.56 0.66 45.65
CA LYS A 32 1.76 1.29 46.71
C LYS A 32 0.58 0.36 47.09
N ARG A 33 0.26 0.31 48.38
CA ARG A 33 -0.89 -0.49 48.87
C ARG A 33 -2.15 -0.13 48.09
N ASP A 34 -2.99 -1.14 47.85
CA ASP A 34 -4.28 -1.03 47.16
C ASP A 34 -4.17 -0.47 45.74
N THR A 35 -3.03 -0.70 45.08
CA THR A 35 -2.81 -0.30 43.68
C THR A 35 -2.98 -1.50 42.76
N ALA A 36 -4.07 -1.50 42.01
CA ALA A 36 -4.41 -2.55 41.04
C ALA A 36 -4.84 -1.95 39.70
N LEU A 37 -4.74 -2.75 38.64
CA LEU A 37 -5.25 -2.44 37.31
C LEU A 37 -6.50 -3.29 37.05
N HIS A 38 -7.61 -2.64 36.71
CA HIS A 38 -8.81 -3.33 36.27
C HIS A 38 -8.69 -3.63 34.78
N VAL A 39 -8.75 -4.90 34.40
CA VAL A 39 -8.55 -5.31 33.00
C VAL A 39 -9.72 -6.15 32.53
N GLN A 40 -10.25 -5.81 31.35
CA GLN A 40 -11.16 -6.64 30.59
C GLN A 40 -10.44 -7.16 29.34
N MET A 41 -10.31 -8.48 29.21
CA MET A 41 -9.75 -9.10 28.02
C MET A 41 -10.41 -10.45 27.73
N LYS A 42 -10.49 -10.80 26.45
CA LYS A 42 -10.93 -12.12 26.00
C LYS A 42 -10.05 -12.53 24.84
N PHE A 43 -9.54 -13.75 24.90
CA PHE A 43 -8.90 -14.38 23.77
C PHE A 43 -9.91 -15.25 23.04
N THR A 44 -9.85 -15.27 21.72
CA THR A 44 -10.70 -16.11 20.88
C THR A 44 -9.77 -16.90 19.99
N LEU A 45 -9.85 -18.22 20.09
CA LEU A 45 -9.06 -19.13 19.27
C LEU A 45 -9.39 -18.93 17.79
N VAL A 46 -8.40 -19.12 16.92
CA VAL A 46 -8.59 -18.97 15.47
C VAL A 46 -9.60 -20.00 14.96
N GLU A 47 -9.57 -21.20 15.54
CA GLU A 47 -10.48 -22.31 15.24
C GLU A 47 -11.91 -22.00 15.65
N GLU A 48 -12.15 -21.13 16.63
CA GLU A 48 -13.50 -20.74 17.09
C GLU A 48 -14.03 -19.50 16.36
N ASN A 49 -13.15 -18.79 15.68
CA ASN A 49 -13.49 -17.55 15.01
C ASN A 49 -14.09 -17.85 13.63
N LEU A 50 -15.41 -17.65 13.52
CA LEU A 50 -16.20 -17.88 12.30
C LEU A 50 -15.62 -17.19 11.06
N LEU A 51 -14.91 -16.06 11.22
CA LEU A 51 -14.24 -15.36 10.11
C LEU A 51 -13.16 -16.22 9.42
N TYR A 52 -12.48 -17.09 10.17
CA TYR A 52 -11.36 -17.89 9.67
C TYR A 52 -11.75 -19.32 9.28
N GLN A 53 -12.92 -19.80 9.72
CA GLN A 53 -13.37 -21.16 9.38
C GLN A 53 -13.89 -21.30 7.94
N ARG A 54 -14.55 -20.27 7.39
CA ARG A 54 -15.40 -20.44 6.19
C ARG A 54 -15.03 -19.57 4.99
N GLY A 55 -13.91 -18.84 5.08
CA GLY A 55 -13.38 -18.01 4.01
C GLY A 55 -14.34 -16.88 3.57
N ILE A 56 -14.01 -16.22 2.46
CA ILE A 56 -14.75 -15.04 1.96
C ILE A 56 -16.12 -15.43 1.34
N ALA A 57 -16.27 -16.67 0.88
CA ALA A 57 -17.41 -17.07 0.05
C ALA A 57 -18.73 -17.34 0.81
N THR A 58 -18.75 -17.22 2.14
CA THR A 58 -19.86 -17.77 2.96
C THR A 58 -20.53 -16.78 3.91
N ASP A 59 -20.07 -15.52 3.98
CA ASP A 59 -20.73 -14.45 4.74
C ASP A 59 -20.95 -13.21 3.84
N PRO A 60 -22.06 -13.16 3.08
CA PRO A 60 -22.36 -12.06 2.16
C PRO A 60 -22.42 -10.67 2.82
N GLU A 61 -22.60 -10.62 4.15
CA GLU A 61 -22.68 -9.38 4.92
C GLU A 61 -21.32 -8.94 5.50
N HIS A 62 -20.35 -9.86 5.66
CA HIS A 62 -19.06 -9.57 6.32
C HIS A 62 -17.82 -10.02 5.54
N CYS A 63 -17.83 -9.92 4.21
CA CYS A 63 -16.66 -10.11 3.33
C CYS A 63 -15.57 -9.02 3.48
N GLU A 64 -15.35 -8.48 4.67
CA GLU A 64 -14.53 -7.29 4.91
C GLU A 64 -13.53 -7.52 6.05
N VAL A 65 -12.34 -6.93 5.91
CA VAL A 65 -11.42 -6.82 7.05
C VAL A 65 -12.01 -5.81 8.02
N ARG A 66 -12.31 -6.26 9.25
CA ARG A 66 -12.90 -5.41 10.29
C ARG A 66 -11.89 -4.43 10.87
N ASN A 67 -12.38 -3.34 11.47
CA ASN A 67 -11.57 -2.34 12.19
C ASN A 67 -10.48 -1.67 11.33
N THR A 68 -10.76 -1.45 10.05
CA THR A 68 -9.87 -0.74 9.12
C THR A 68 -10.32 0.71 8.92
N TYR A 69 -9.37 1.59 8.61
CA TYR A 69 -9.68 2.99 8.28
C TYR A 69 -10.48 3.11 6.96
N PHE A 70 -10.20 2.24 5.99
CA PHE A 70 -10.92 2.20 4.71
C PHE A 70 -11.84 0.97 4.66
N PRO A 71 -13.17 1.16 4.49
CA PRO A 71 -14.13 0.06 4.33
C PRO A 71 -14.06 -0.53 2.91
N VAL A 72 -14.69 -1.68 2.70
CA VAL A 72 -14.78 -2.30 1.36
C VAL A 72 -15.67 -1.46 0.44
N ARG A 73 -15.28 -1.37 -0.84
CA ARG A 73 -16.02 -0.65 -1.89
C ARG A 73 -16.47 -1.62 -2.98
N LYS A 74 -17.78 -1.83 -3.07
CA LYS A 74 -18.42 -2.64 -4.12
C LYS A 74 -18.46 -1.88 -5.45
N GLY A 75 -18.56 -2.61 -6.56
CA GLY A 75 -18.59 -2.03 -7.92
C GLY A 75 -17.22 -1.55 -8.44
N SER A 76 -16.13 -1.97 -7.78
CA SER A 76 -14.76 -1.63 -8.21
C SER A 76 -14.29 -2.55 -9.34
N SER A 77 -13.48 -2.02 -10.26
CA SER A 77 -12.72 -2.81 -11.23
C SER A 77 -11.27 -2.85 -10.81
N VAL A 78 -10.69 -4.05 -10.68
CA VAL A 78 -9.29 -4.24 -10.33
C VAL A 78 -8.56 -4.79 -11.54
N ARG A 79 -7.46 -4.13 -11.92
CA ARG A 79 -6.54 -4.63 -12.95
C ARG A 79 -5.29 -5.16 -12.28
N LEU A 80 -5.01 -6.44 -12.49
CA LEU A 80 -3.82 -7.09 -11.98
C LEU A 80 -2.64 -6.86 -12.94
N TYR A 81 -1.49 -6.56 -12.36
CA TYR A 81 -0.25 -6.36 -13.10
C TYR A 81 0.80 -7.35 -12.63
N GLN A 82 1.27 -8.18 -13.57
CA GLN A 82 2.45 -8.98 -13.38
C GLN A 82 3.63 -8.18 -13.96
N ASP A 83 4.53 -7.75 -13.07
CA ASP A 83 5.68 -6.92 -13.39
C ASP A 83 5.34 -5.54 -14.03
N ALA A 84 6.39 -4.79 -14.36
CA ALA A 84 6.28 -3.48 -15.01
C ALA A 84 5.74 -3.59 -16.45
N GLN A 85 6.19 -4.61 -17.16
CA GLN A 85 5.83 -4.94 -18.54
C GLN A 85 5.63 -6.46 -18.62
N CYS A 86 4.59 -6.88 -19.34
CA CYS A 86 4.33 -8.28 -19.61
C CYS A 86 4.35 -8.52 -21.13
N PRO A 87 5.06 -9.54 -21.63
CA PRO A 87 5.01 -9.92 -23.04
C PRO A 87 3.59 -10.30 -23.44
N GLU A 88 3.26 -10.08 -24.71
CA GLU A 88 1.97 -10.55 -25.22
C GLU A 88 1.86 -12.08 -25.18
N SER A 89 0.72 -12.57 -24.70
CA SER A 89 0.41 -14.00 -24.70
C SER A 89 0.37 -14.56 -26.13
N SER A 90 -0.06 -13.75 -27.10
CA SER A 90 -0.06 -14.08 -28.52
C SER A 90 1.33 -14.35 -29.14
N LYS A 91 2.42 -13.98 -28.45
CA LYS A 91 3.78 -14.33 -28.85
C LYS A 91 4.24 -15.70 -28.33
N GLY A 92 3.33 -16.51 -27.80
CA GLY A 92 3.60 -17.88 -27.33
C GLY A 92 4.46 -17.97 -26.07
N LYS A 93 4.65 -16.85 -25.36
CA LYS A 93 5.52 -16.78 -24.17
C LYS A 93 4.79 -17.10 -22.87
N LEU A 94 3.45 -17.08 -22.88
CA LEU A 94 2.61 -17.33 -21.71
C LEU A 94 1.47 -18.28 -22.08
N PRO A 95 1.09 -19.21 -21.19
CA PRO A 95 0.00 -20.13 -21.44
C PRO A 95 -1.34 -19.39 -21.50
N GLU A 96 -2.28 -19.89 -22.31
CA GLU A 96 -3.65 -19.41 -22.30
C GLU A 96 -4.36 -19.86 -21.02
N VAL A 97 -4.89 -18.89 -20.28
CA VAL A 97 -5.69 -19.15 -19.08
C VAL A 97 -7.13 -18.78 -19.38
N LYS A 98 -8.02 -19.78 -19.42
CA LYS A 98 -9.45 -19.57 -19.61
C LYS A 98 -10.11 -19.16 -18.30
N LEU A 99 -10.90 -18.10 -18.37
CA LEU A 99 -11.71 -17.60 -17.26
C LEU A 99 -13.08 -18.30 -17.26
N GLU A 100 -13.82 -18.19 -16.15
CA GLU A 100 -15.15 -18.80 -15.98
C GLU A 100 -16.15 -18.33 -17.04
N ASN A 101 -16.04 -17.08 -17.50
CA ASN A 101 -16.86 -16.51 -18.57
C ASN A 101 -16.47 -17.00 -19.99
N GLY A 102 -15.51 -17.91 -20.11
CA GLY A 102 -15.01 -18.43 -21.39
C GLY A 102 -13.99 -17.53 -22.10
N GLU A 103 -13.70 -16.34 -21.58
CA GLU A 103 -12.68 -15.45 -22.13
C GLU A 103 -11.27 -15.94 -21.76
N VAL A 104 -10.27 -15.56 -22.58
CA VAL A 104 -8.86 -15.79 -22.26
C VAL A 104 -8.35 -14.60 -21.44
N TYR A 105 -7.71 -14.90 -20.31
CA TYR A 105 -7.08 -13.92 -19.45
C TYR A 105 -6.06 -13.08 -20.23
N ARG A 106 -6.16 -11.75 -20.09
CA ARG A 106 -5.25 -10.79 -20.71
C ARG A 106 -4.38 -10.14 -19.67
N HIS A 107 -3.07 -10.34 -19.80
CA HIS A 107 -2.09 -9.77 -18.88
C HIS A 107 -2.05 -8.23 -19.01
N GLY A 108 -2.13 -7.54 -17.86
CA GLY A 108 -1.96 -6.09 -17.81
C GLY A 108 -0.51 -5.66 -18.00
N LYS A 109 -0.30 -4.46 -18.56
CA LYS A 109 1.01 -3.81 -18.68
C LYS A 109 1.06 -2.59 -17.78
N CYS A 110 1.76 -2.70 -16.66
CA CYS A 110 1.71 -1.71 -15.57
C CYS A 110 2.19 -0.34 -16.05
N TRP A 111 3.40 -0.27 -16.59
CA TRP A 111 4.00 1.02 -16.97
C TRP A 111 3.30 1.67 -18.17
N GLU A 112 2.80 0.88 -19.13
CA GLU A 112 1.93 1.38 -20.19
C GLU A 112 0.60 1.93 -19.64
N GLY A 113 0.02 1.27 -18.64
CA GLY A 113 -1.18 1.74 -17.94
C GLY A 113 -0.95 3.05 -17.20
N ILE A 114 0.16 3.16 -16.47
CA ILE A 114 0.56 4.38 -15.76
C ILE A 114 0.82 5.53 -16.75
N CYS A 115 1.56 5.27 -17.84
CA CYS A 115 1.83 6.25 -18.88
C CYS A 115 0.52 6.78 -19.48
N TYR A 116 -0.39 5.87 -19.85
CA TYR A 116 -1.70 6.23 -20.37
C TYR A 116 -2.53 7.06 -19.36
N ALA A 117 -2.58 6.63 -18.09
CA ALA A 117 -3.33 7.34 -17.06
C ALA A 117 -2.81 8.77 -16.83
N ILE A 118 -1.48 8.96 -16.86
CA ILE A 118 -0.88 10.30 -16.76
C ILE A 118 -1.16 11.12 -18.01
N SER A 119 -1.00 10.53 -19.21
CA SER A 119 -1.23 11.21 -20.49
C SER A 119 -2.68 11.66 -20.69
N GLU A 120 -3.65 10.90 -20.21
CA GLU A 120 -5.09 11.24 -20.31
C GLU A 120 -5.60 12.06 -19.12
N ALA A 121 -4.76 12.33 -18.12
CA ALA A 121 -5.18 13.15 -16.98
C ALA A 121 -5.42 14.61 -17.39
N HIS A 122 -6.53 15.17 -16.90
CA HIS A 122 -6.96 16.55 -17.20
C HIS A 122 -6.94 17.49 -15.98
N HIS A 123 -6.99 16.94 -14.75
CA HIS A 123 -7.15 17.76 -13.54
C HIS A 123 -6.00 17.62 -12.55
N MET A 124 -5.56 16.39 -12.29
CA MET A 124 -4.57 16.14 -11.26
C MET A 124 -3.83 14.82 -11.48
N VAL A 125 -2.54 14.82 -11.15
CA VAL A 125 -1.74 13.61 -10.95
C VAL A 125 -1.06 13.72 -9.58
N TYR A 126 -1.28 12.71 -8.73
CA TYR A 126 -0.63 12.57 -7.42
C TYR A 126 0.28 11.35 -7.44
N LEU A 127 1.57 11.54 -7.21
CA LEU A 127 2.54 10.44 -7.09
C LEU A 127 3.12 10.40 -5.68
N VAL A 128 3.12 9.21 -5.10
CA VAL A 128 3.80 8.92 -3.83
C VAL A 128 4.73 7.77 -4.07
N GLY A 129 5.97 7.88 -3.62
CA GLY A 129 6.95 6.83 -3.83
C GLY A 129 8.11 6.92 -2.86
N TRP A 130 8.63 5.75 -2.51
CA TRP A 130 9.90 5.62 -1.79
C TRP A 130 11.06 6.23 -2.59
N SER A 131 11.07 6.00 -3.90
CA SER A 131 12.00 6.63 -4.84
C SER A 131 11.33 6.81 -6.20
N ILE A 132 11.50 7.99 -6.81
CA ILE A 132 10.97 8.31 -8.13
C ILE A 132 12.11 8.77 -9.03
N SER A 133 12.38 7.99 -10.09
CA SER A 133 13.37 8.35 -11.10
C SER A 133 12.73 9.08 -12.27
N HIS A 134 12.89 10.40 -12.31
CA HIS A 134 12.42 11.25 -13.42
C HIS A 134 12.96 10.86 -14.81
N LYS A 135 14.08 10.13 -14.89
CA LYS A 135 14.73 9.75 -16.17
C LYS A 135 14.19 8.46 -16.76
N VAL A 136 13.34 7.73 -16.05
CA VAL A 136 12.83 6.45 -16.55
C VAL A 136 11.84 6.70 -17.71
N LYS A 137 11.94 5.88 -18.75
CA LYS A 137 10.90 5.77 -19.78
C LYS A 137 9.94 4.65 -19.39
N LEU A 138 8.66 5.00 -19.26
CA LEU A 138 7.59 4.06 -18.89
C LEU A 138 7.28 3.10 -20.04
N VAL A 139 7.23 3.60 -21.28
CA VAL A 139 7.00 2.76 -22.46
C VAL A 139 8.32 2.59 -23.19
N ARG A 140 8.78 1.33 -23.26
CA ARG A 140 10.04 0.97 -23.96
C ARG A 140 9.77 0.21 -25.25
N GLU A 141 8.80 -0.70 -25.19
CA GLU A 141 8.31 -1.49 -26.33
C GLU A 141 6.81 -1.26 -26.47
N PRO A 142 6.38 -0.20 -27.17
CA PRO A 142 4.97 0.15 -27.25
C PRO A 142 4.19 -0.95 -27.97
N THR A 143 3.15 -1.45 -27.31
CA THR A 143 2.20 -2.38 -27.94
C THR A 143 1.01 -1.68 -28.60
N ARG A 144 0.89 -0.38 -28.40
CA ARG A 144 -0.04 0.54 -29.04
C ARG A 144 0.61 1.91 -29.21
N THR A 145 0.03 2.76 -30.05
CA THR A 145 0.48 4.16 -30.16
C THR A 145 0.12 4.93 -28.89
N PHE A 146 1.07 5.67 -28.35
CA PHE A 146 0.88 6.52 -27.17
C PHE A 146 1.28 7.95 -27.52
N PRO A 147 0.39 8.95 -27.33
CA PRO A 147 0.82 10.33 -27.39
C PRO A 147 1.88 10.55 -26.30
N ARG A 148 3.08 10.97 -26.71
CA ARG A 148 4.24 11.22 -25.83
C ARG A 148 4.78 9.99 -25.08
N GLY A 149 4.59 8.79 -25.64
CA GLY A 149 5.08 7.55 -25.03
C GLY A 149 6.61 7.40 -24.99
N ASP A 150 7.34 8.23 -25.74
CA ASP A 150 8.79 8.26 -25.81
C ASP A 150 9.44 9.17 -24.74
N LEU A 151 8.65 9.98 -24.04
CA LEU A 151 9.12 10.86 -22.97
C LEU A 151 9.56 10.07 -21.73
N THR A 152 10.51 10.66 -21.01
CA THR A 152 10.78 10.25 -19.64
C THR A 152 9.64 10.66 -18.71
N LEU A 153 9.49 9.99 -17.57
CA LEU A 153 8.46 10.32 -16.57
C LEU A 153 8.53 11.79 -16.16
N GLY A 154 9.73 12.34 -15.99
CA GLY A 154 9.92 13.75 -15.63
C GLY A 154 9.46 14.71 -16.71
N GLU A 155 9.77 14.42 -17.98
CA GLU A 155 9.31 15.24 -19.11
C GLU A 155 7.79 15.17 -19.26
N LEU A 156 7.20 13.98 -19.14
CA LEU A 156 5.75 13.80 -19.21
C LEU A 156 5.02 14.61 -18.13
N LEU A 157 5.47 14.52 -16.88
CA LEU A 157 4.90 15.27 -15.77
C LEU A 157 5.07 16.78 -15.93
N LYS A 158 6.24 17.22 -16.44
CA LYS A 158 6.50 18.63 -16.73
C LYS A 158 5.55 19.17 -17.80
N CYS A 159 5.41 18.47 -18.93
CA CYS A 159 4.49 18.87 -19.99
C CYS A 159 3.04 18.98 -19.47
N LYS A 160 2.62 18.03 -18.63
CA LYS A 160 1.29 18.09 -18.01
C LYS A 160 1.12 19.28 -17.08
N SER A 161 2.15 19.63 -16.32
CA SER A 161 2.13 20.83 -15.49
C SER A 161 2.04 22.12 -16.32
N GLU A 162 2.73 22.17 -17.47
CA GLU A 162 2.70 23.31 -18.39
C GLU A 162 1.34 23.48 -19.08
N GLU A 163 0.59 22.40 -19.26
CA GLU A 163 -0.82 22.39 -19.69
C GLU A 163 -1.78 22.92 -18.62
N GLY A 164 -1.30 23.26 -17.42
CA GLY A 164 -2.11 23.78 -16.32
C GLY A 164 -2.69 22.70 -15.38
N MET A 165 -2.28 21.44 -15.53
CA MET A 165 -2.69 20.35 -14.65
C MET A 165 -1.92 20.40 -13.32
N ARG A 166 -2.59 20.05 -12.21
CA ARG A 166 -1.92 19.94 -10.91
C ARG A 166 -1.10 18.65 -10.82
N VAL A 167 0.21 18.78 -10.68
CA VAL A 167 1.13 17.66 -10.47
C VAL A 167 1.71 17.76 -9.07
N LEU A 168 1.45 16.77 -8.23
CA LEU A 168 1.86 16.75 -6.82
C LEU A 168 2.67 15.48 -6.54
N LEU A 169 3.89 15.63 -6.03
CA LEU A 169 4.79 14.53 -5.70
C LEU A 169 5.09 14.53 -4.20
N LEU A 170 4.93 13.36 -3.57
CA LEU A 170 5.40 13.08 -2.21
C LEU A 170 6.46 11.97 -2.29
N VAL A 171 7.72 12.38 -2.39
CA VAL A 171 8.87 11.45 -2.43
C VAL A 171 9.45 11.33 -1.03
N TRP A 172 9.79 10.11 -0.63
CA TRP A 172 10.43 9.89 0.66
C TRP A 172 11.82 10.53 0.70
N ASP A 173 12.09 11.33 1.74
CA ASP A 173 13.38 11.98 1.97
C ASP A 173 14.30 11.07 2.79
N ASP A 174 15.09 10.24 2.12
CA ASP A 174 16.05 9.38 2.81
C ASP A 174 17.22 10.21 3.36
N LYS A 175 17.21 10.47 4.67
CA LYS A 175 18.29 11.18 5.38
C LYS A 175 19.66 10.53 5.23
N THR A 176 19.77 9.26 4.86
CA THR A 176 21.06 8.57 4.65
C THR A 176 21.60 8.68 3.22
N SER A 177 20.78 9.16 2.27
CA SER A 177 21.15 9.39 0.87
C SER A 177 21.79 10.77 0.60
N HIS A 178 22.12 11.51 1.66
CA HIS A 178 22.87 12.76 1.56
C HIS A 178 24.32 12.45 1.18
N ASP A 179 24.67 12.72 -0.08
CA ASP A 179 26.05 12.72 -0.56
C ASP A 179 26.93 13.59 0.38
N LYS A 180 27.62 12.97 1.33
CA LYS A 180 28.78 13.58 1.99
C LYS A 180 29.90 13.62 0.96
N ILE A 181 29.99 14.72 0.20
CA ILE A 181 31.15 15.33 -0.49
C ILE A 181 32.25 14.38 -1.05
N LEU A 182 31.95 13.15 -1.49
CA LEU A 182 32.95 12.33 -2.21
C LEU A 182 32.39 11.20 -3.09
N LEU A 183 31.10 10.90 -3.04
CA LEU A 183 30.49 9.84 -3.87
C LEU A 183 29.33 10.44 -4.66
N LYS A 184 29.45 10.45 -5.99
CA LYS A 184 28.40 10.87 -6.91
C LYS A 184 27.35 9.76 -6.98
N THR A 185 26.24 9.90 -6.26
CA THR A 185 25.06 9.09 -6.52
C THR A 185 24.20 9.80 -7.57
N VAL A 186 23.75 9.06 -8.59
CA VAL A 186 22.91 9.57 -9.68
C VAL A 186 21.69 10.28 -9.07
N ARG A 187 21.50 11.57 -9.41
CA ARG A 187 20.39 12.43 -8.94
C ARG A 187 19.03 11.70 -8.98
N ILE A 188 18.64 11.12 -7.85
CA ILE A 188 17.26 10.78 -7.50
C ILE A 188 16.58 12.11 -7.21
N LEU A 189 15.34 12.30 -7.66
CA LEU A 189 14.61 13.54 -7.45
C LEU A 189 14.51 13.76 -5.93
N ARG A 190 15.30 14.71 -5.40
CA ARG A 190 15.25 15.08 -3.99
C ARG A 190 13.89 15.68 -3.69
N SER A 191 13.42 15.43 -2.47
CA SER A 191 12.19 15.95 -1.89
C SER A 191 12.11 17.47 -2.10
N PHE A 192 11.43 17.86 -3.17
CA PHE A 192 10.94 19.20 -3.37
C PHE A 192 9.43 19.05 -3.41
N LEU A 193 8.75 19.69 -2.46
CA LEU A 193 7.35 20.04 -2.63
C LEU A 193 7.29 21.05 -3.80
N PHE A 194 7.32 20.56 -5.03
CA PHE A 194 6.99 21.39 -6.19
C PHE A 194 5.48 21.56 -6.18
N VAL A 195 5.01 22.59 -5.50
CA VAL A 195 3.79 23.26 -5.93
C VAL A 195 4.20 24.06 -7.17
N ILE A 196 4.08 23.48 -8.37
CA ILE A 196 4.03 24.31 -9.58
C ILE A 196 2.64 24.96 -9.60
N GLY A 197 2.44 25.87 -8.66
CA GLY A 197 1.34 26.81 -8.66
C GLY A 197 1.85 28.06 -9.35
N ARG A 198 1.27 28.40 -10.49
CA ARG A 198 1.37 29.76 -11.01
C ARG A 198 0.94 30.71 -9.88
N ASN A 199 1.79 31.67 -9.56
CA ASN A 199 1.37 32.90 -8.91
C ASN A 199 0.25 33.49 -9.79
N ALA A 200 -0.94 33.61 -9.22
CA ALA A 200 -1.92 34.61 -9.59
C ALA A 200 -1.98 35.60 -8.42
#